data_AF-A0A024E6B9-F1
#
_entry.id   AF-A0A024E6B9-F1
#
_cell.length_a   1.000
_cell.length_b   1.000
_cell.length_c   1.000
_cell.angle_alpha   90.00
_cell.angle_beta   90.00
_cell.angle_gamma   90.00
#
_symmetry.space_group_name_H-M   'P 1'
#
loop_
_entity.id
_entity.type
_entity.pdbx_description
1 polymer ?
#
loop_
_entity_poly.entity_id
_entity_poly.type
_entity_poly.pdbx_seq_one_letter_code
_entity_poly.pdbx_strand_id
1 'polypeptide(L)'
;MLGDVTGIGPELVVKLLSTPEARERADVVIIGDERVLELGMRDAGQRIPYQKIVHLREADHSQAAVPLIDLHNVDPALYERGLVNAESGRLTGETLKIMTDMALAGELDGICFAPLNKAGLHRGGWKYHDEHQMFAAWTEHVGYFGEVNIIPQFSTFRVTSHVALRKAVDMVQPDRIEGALQLAHDTLRALGNNAPRIGVAALNPHGGENGLFGDEEITIIRPTLEALRLKGLACEGPFPSDTVFIKARNGDFDAVVIMYHDQGQIATKLLGFSSGVTLTGGLKTVYATPAHGVAYDIVGKGIADVGAMAAAFRVAADNAAARKSKR
;
A
#
# COMPACT_ATOMS: atom_id res chain seq x y z
N MET A 1 1.82 -10.48 7.33
CA MET A 1 0.55 -10.75 8.03
C MET A 1 -0.37 -11.57 7.13
N LEU A 2 -1.19 -12.46 7.70
CA LEU A 2 -2.14 -13.33 6.99
C LEU A 2 -3.42 -12.64 6.49
N GLY A 3 -3.69 -11.40 6.90
CA GLY A 3 -4.90 -10.65 6.51
C GLY A 3 -6.14 -11.05 7.31
N ASP A 4 -7.33 -10.76 6.76
CA ASP A 4 -8.62 -11.14 7.36
C ASP A 4 -8.88 -12.65 7.15
N VAL A 5 -9.15 -13.36 8.25
CA VAL A 5 -9.37 -14.82 8.24
C VAL A 5 -10.62 -15.23 7.47
N THR A 6 -11.60 -14.35 7.28
CA THR A 6 -12.81 -14.65 6.50
C THR A 6 -12.61 -14.49 4.99
N GLY A 7 -11.43 -14.03 4.55
CA GLY A 7 -11.07 -13.78 3.15
C GLY A 7 -9.95 -14.69 2.60
N ILE A 8 -9.45 -14.33 1.41
CA ILE A 8 -8.38 -15.06 0.71
C ILE A 8 -6.96 -14.79 1.24
N GLY A 9 -6.78 -13.90 2.22
CA GLY A 9 -5.47 -13.47 2.70
C GLY A 9 -4.53 -14.64 3.08
N PRO A 10 -5.00 -15.62 3.88
CA PRO A 10 -4.17 -16.76 4.26
C PRO A 10 -3.70 -17.60 3.07
N GLU A 11 -4.57 -17.83 2.07
CA GLU A 11 -4.23 -18.55 0.84
C GLU A 11 -3.12 -17.85 0.06
N LEU A 12 -3.22 -16.52 -0.08
CA LEU A 12 -2.23 -15.71 -0.80
C LEU A 12 -0.86 -15.73 -0.14
N VAL A 13 -0.81 -15.62 1.20
CA VAL A 13 0.47 -15.65 1.92
C VAL A 13 1.15 -16.99 1.76
N VAL A 14 0.40 -18.10 1.84
CA VAL A 14 1.00 -19.43 1.60
C VAL A 14 1.51 -19.54 0.17
N LYS A 15 0.72 -19.17 -0.83
CA LYS A 15 1.16 -19.19 -2.24
C LYS A 15 2.42 -18.36 -2.46
N LEU A 16 2.52 -17.19 -1.83
CA LEU A 16 3.72 -16.33 -1.90
C LEU A 16 4.93 -17.03 -1.28
N LEU A 17 4.78 -17.59 -0.08
CA LEU A 17 5.89 -18.21 0.66
C LEU A 17 6.31 -19.59 0.12
N SER A 18 5.49 -20.19 -0.74
CA SER A 18 5.85 -21.39 -1.51
C SER A 18 6.77 -21.10 -2.69
N THR A 19 6.99 -19.83 -3.06
CA THR A 19 7.95 -19.45 -4.11
C THR A 19 9.30 -19.03 -3.50
N PRO A 20 10.42 -19.22 -4.22
CA PRO A 20 11.73 -18.73 -3.78
C PRO A 20 11.80 -17.20 -3.63
N GLU A 21 11.01 -16.46 -4.43
CA GLU A 21 11.05 -14.99 -4.54
C GLU A 21 10.98 -14.31 -3.16
N ALA A 22 10.11 -14.79 -2.27
CA ALA A 22 9.93 -14.17 -0.96
C ALA A 22 11.21 -14.23 -0.10
N ARG A 23 11.90 -15.37 -0.12
CA ARG A 23 13.10 -15.63 0.70
C ARG A 23 14.37 -15.06 0.10
N GLU A 24 14.45 -15.02 -1.23
CA GLU A 24 15.59 -14.43 -1.93
C GLU A 24 15.63 -12.90 -1.77
N ARG A 25 14.47 -12.27 -1.50
CA ARG A 25 14.36 -10.81 -1.43
C ARG A 25 14.47 -10.23 -0.02
N ALA A 26 14.03 -10.96 1.01
CA ALA A 26 14.06 -10.49 2.39
C ALA A 26 14.05 -11.62 3.42
N ASP A 27 14.52 -11.30 4.62
CA ASP A 27 14.32 -12.10 5.82
C ASP A 27 12.84 -12.01 6.25
N VAL A 28 12.08 -13.09 6.03
CA VAL A 28 10.62 -13.08 6.26
C VAL A 28 10.25 -13.73 7.59
N VAL A 29 9.35 -13.07 8.33
CA VAL A 29 8.64 -13.62 9.49
C VAL A 29 7.13 -13.50 9.31
N ILE A 30 6.39 -14.54 9.67
CA ILE A 30 4.93 -14.50 9.76
C ILE A 30 4.56 -14.07 11.18
N ILE A 31 3.67 -13.10 11.29
CA ILE A 31 3.07 -12.67 12.56
C ILE A 31 1.56 -12.82 12.40
N GLY A 32 0.95 -13.67 13.24
CA GLY A 32 -0.45 -14.08 13.13
C GLY A 32 -0.74 -15.32 13.96
N ASP A 33 -1.82 -16.05 13.66
CA ASP A 33 -2.19 -17.28 14.35
C ASP A 33 -1.83 -18.52 13.50
N GLU A 34 -1.25 -19.54 14.13
CA GLU A 34 -0.88 -20.81 13.48
C GLU A 34 -2.08 -21.46 12.77
N ARG A 35 -3.27 -21.45 13.39
CA ARG A 35 -4.48 -22.06 12.81
C ARG A 35 -4.91 -21.37 11.53
N VAL A 36 -4.69 -20.05 11.42
CA VAL A 36 -4.97 -19.28 10.21
C VAL A 36 -3.96 -19.60 9.11
N LEU A 37 -2.69 -19.80 9.47
CA LEU A 37 -1.68 -20.24 8.50
C LEU A 37 -2.01 -21.65 7.97
N GLU A 38 -2.42 -22.57 8.85
CA GLU A 38 -2.87 -23.92 8.47
C GLU A 38 -4.11 -23.89 7.57
N LEU A 39 -5.07 -23.00 7.84
CA LEU A 39 -6.19 -22.73 6.94
C LEU A 39 -5.70 -22.30 5.56
N GLY A 40 -4.78 -21.34 5.49
CA GLY A 40 -4.17 -20.89 4.24
C GLY A 40 -3.48 -22.01 3.48
N MET A 41 -2.79 -22.91 4.17
CA MET A 41 -2.13 -24.08 3.56
C MET A 41 -3.12 -25.07 2.97
N ARG A 42 -4.22 -25.33 3.68
CA ARG A 42 -5.32 -26.15 3.17
C ARG A 42 -5.96 -25.52 1.94
N ASP A 43 -6.28 -24.23 1.98
CA ASP A 43 -6.93 -23.55 0.85
C ASP A 43 -6.02 -23.47 -0.38
N ALA A 44 -4.74 -23.19 -0.18
CA ALA A 44 -3.76 -23.13 -1.26
C ALA A 44 -3.45 -24.50 -1.88
N GLY A 45 -3.83 -25.60 -1.23
CA GLY A 45 -3.40 -26.95 -1.62
C GLY A 45 -1.89 -27.14 -1.52
N GLN A 46 -1.21 -26.37 -0.66
CA GLN A 46 0.24 -26.31 -0.54
C GLN A 46 0.67 -26.43 0.92
N ARG A 47 1.93 -26.80 1.16
CA ARG A 47 2.52 -26.81 2.49
C ARG A 47 3.85 -26.08 2.42
N ILE A 48 4.04 -25.15 3.36
CA ILE A 48 5.33 -24.54 3.60
C ILE A 48 5.85 -25.04 4.95
N PRO A 49 7.13 -25.40 5.07
CA PRO A 49 7.73 -25.61 6.39
C PRO A 49 7.74 -24.28 7.15
N TYR A 50 7.36 -24.32 8.42
CA TYR A 50 7.42 -23.16 9.32
C TYR A 50 7.87 -23.60 10.71
N GLN A 51 8.42 -22.66 11.47
CA GLN A 51 8.89 -22.88 12.84
C GLN A 51 8.31 -21.79 13.74
N LYS A 52 7.68 -22.19 14.83
CA LYS A 52 7.25 -21.25 15.86
C LYS A 52 8.44 -20.70 16.63
N ILE A 53 8.45 -19.40 16.80
CA ILE A 53 9.44 -18.64 17.57
C ILE A 53 8.73 -17.70 18.55
N VAL A 54 9.37 -17.39 19.66
CA VAL A 54 8.83 -16.43 20.65
C VAL A 54 9.41 -15.04 20.41
N HIS A 55 10.67 -14.96 20.02
CA HIS A 55 11.38 -13.72 19.78
C HIS A 55 12.03 -13.72 18.40
N LEU A 56 12.07 -12.56 17.73
CA LEU A 56 12.66 -12.44 16.39
C LEU A 56 14.14 -12.85 16.33
N ARG A 57 14.88 -12.71 17.43
CA ARG A 57 16.27 -13.19 17.53
C ARG A 57 16.44 -14.71 17.37
N GLU A 58 15.36 -15.47 17.49
CA GLU A 58 15.35 -16.93 17.29
C GLU A 58 15.13 -17.31 15.82
N ALA A 59 14.79 -16.34 14.96
CA ALA A 59 14.59 -16.57 13.53
C ALA A 59 15.90 -17.00 12.86
N ASP A 60 15.92 -18.20 12.28
CA ASP A 60 17.00 -18.65 11.40
C ASP A 60 16.52 -18.63 9.95
N HIS A 61 16.81 -17.53 9.26
CA HIS A 61 16.46 -17.34 7.85
C HIS A 61 17.31 -18.18 6.87
N SER A 62 18.34 -18.89 7.37
CA SER A 62 19.09 -19.85 6.55
C SER A 62 18.35 -21.18 6.37
N GLN A 63 17.37 -21.48 7.24
CA GLN A 63 16.58 -22.70 7.15
C GLN A 63 15.49 -22.60 6.10
N ALA A 64 15.03 -23.79 5.67
CA ALA A 64 13.85 -23.86 4.84
C ALA A 64 12.57 -23.47 5.60
N ALA A 65 12.52 -23.49 6.93
CA ALA A 65 11.31 -23.17 7.67
C ALA A 65 11.12 -21.65 7.80
N VAL A 66 9.92 -21.13 7.51
CA VAL A 66 9.60 -19.71 7.75
C VAL A 66 9.31 -19.51 9.25
N PRO A 67 9.96 -18.55 9.92
CA PRO A 67 9.63 -18.20 11.30
C PRO A 67 8.20 -17.69 11.44
N LEU A 68 7.50 -18.16 12.47
CA LEU A 68 6.14 -17.76 12.85
C LEU A 68 6.13 -17.29 14.30
N ILE A 69 5.73 -16.05 14.54
CA ILE A 69 5.29 -15.59 15.85
C ILE A 69 3.79 -15.87 15.93
N ASP A 70 3.45 -16.92 16.68
CA ASP A 70 2.07 -17.36 16.89
C ASP A 70 1.41 -16.55 18.01
N LEU A 71 0.43 -15.73 17.65
CA LEU A 71 -0.29 -14.84 18.55
C LEU A 71 -1.43 -15.52 19.29
N HIS A 72 -1.84 -16.73 18.86
CA HIS A 72 -2.97 -17.47 19.42
C HIS A 72 -4.29 -16.66 19.50
N ASN A 73 -4.44 -15.62 18.68
CA ASN A 73 -5.50 -14.63 18.79
C ASN A 73 -6.67 -14.87 17.83
N VAL A 74 -6.54 -15.74 16.82
CA VAL A 74 -7.58 -15.97 15.81
C VAL A 74 -7.87 -17.46 15.64
N ASP A 75 -8.99 -17.91 16.18
CA ASP A 75 -9.52 -19.22 15.82
C ASP A 75 -10.37 -19.13 14.55
N PRO A 76 -9.89 -19.62 13.38
CA PRO A 76 -10.64 -19.55 12.13
C PRO A 76 -11.98 -20.30 12.19
N ALA A 77 -12.16 -21.27 13.10
CA ALA A 77 -13.40 -22.03 13.21
C ALA A 77 -14.58 -21.20 13.77
N LEU A 78 -14.29 -20.05 14.39
CA LEU A 78 -15.31 -19.17 14.97
C LEU A 78 -15.90 -18.17 13.97
N TYR A 79 -15.34 -18.07 12.76
CA TYR A 79 -15.71 -17.02 11.81
C TYR A 79 -16.15 -17.62 10.48
N GLU A 80 -17.37 -17.28 10.06
CA GLU A 80 -17.89 -17.69 8.75
C GLU A 80 -17.07 -17.03 7.63
N ARG A 81 -16.60 -17.87 6.70
CA ARG A 81 -15.82 -17.43 5.54
C ARG A 81 -16.73 -16.78 4.52
N GLY A 82 -16.23 -15.75 3.83
CA GLY A 82 -17.00 -15.05 2.81
C GLY A 82 -17.94 -13.97 3.35
N LEU A 83 -17.95 -13.75 4.66
CA LEU A 83 -18.77 -12.73 5.32
C LEU A 83 -17.92 -11.77 6.14
N VAL A 84 -18.37 -10.52 6.20
CA VAL A 84 -17.75 -9.53 7.06
C VAL A 84 -18.04 -9.85 8.52
N ASN A 85 -16.99 -9.88 9.35
CA ASN A 85 -17.10 -10.18 10.77
C ASN A 85 -16.39 -9.10 11.59
N ALA A 86 -17.08 -8.57 12.61
CA ALA A 86 -16.55 -7.48 13.44
C ALA A 86 -15.37 -7.94 14.30
N GLU A 87 -15.44 -9.15 14.85
CA GLU A 87 -14.41 -9.71 15.71
C GLU A 87 -13.16 -10.11 14.91
N SER A 88 -13.33 -10.70 13.72
CA SER A 88 -12.22 -10.86 12.76
C SER A 88 -11.52 -9.54 12.47
N GLY A 89 -12.32 -8.48 12.24
CA GLY A 89 -11.80 -7.12 12.03
C GLY A 89 -11.04 -6.58 13.25
N ARG A 90 -11.56 -6.78 14.48
CA ARG A 90 -10.86 -6.40 15.71
C ARG A 90 -9.48 -7.05 15.76
N LEU A 91 -9.42 -8.37 15.61
CA LEU A 91 -8.21 -9.18 15.67
C LEU A 91 -7.20 -8.88 14.55
N THR A 92 -7.70 -8.59 13.35
CA THR A 92 -6.89 -8.14 12.21
C THR A 92 -6.16 -6.84 12.57
N GLY A 93 -6.87 -5.86 13.11
CA GLY A 93 -6.24 -4.61 13.54
C GLY A 93 -5.30 -4.78 14.74
N GLU A 94 -5.58 -5.69 15.68
CA GLU A 94 -4.66 -6.02 16.77
C GLU A 94 -3.34 -6.58 16.26
N THR A 95 -3.40 -7.50 15.30
CA THR A 95 -2.21 -8.05 14.65
C THR A 95 -1.41 -6.95 13.94
N LEU A 96 -2.07 -6.04 13.21
CA LEU A 96 -1.39 -4.89 12.59
C LEU A 96 -0.78 -3.93 13.61
N LYS A 97 -1.42 -3.73 14.77
CA LYS A 97 -0.91 -2.89 15.84
C LYS A 97 0.35 -3.50 16.45
N ILE A 98 0.36 -4.81 16.73
CA ILE A 98 1.54 -5.54 17.21
C ILE A 98 2.69 -5.38 16.21
N MET A 99 2.45 -5.62 14.92
CA MET A 99 3.48 -5.46 13.89
C MET A 99 3.98 -4.00 13.80
N THR A 100 3.09 -3.03 13.93
CA THR A 100 3.45 -1.60 13.96
C THR A 100 4.35 -1.27 15.13
N ASP A 101 4.04 -1.78 16.33
CA ASP A 101 4.84 -1.56 17.53
C ASP A 101 6.23 -2.19 17.41
N MET A 102 6.31 -3.40 16.86
CA MET A 102 7.59 -4.06 16.57
C MET A 102 8.42 -3.27 15.54
N ALA A 103 7.77 -2.72 14.49
CA ALA A 103 8.45 -1.89 13.52
C ALA A 103 8.96 -0.56 14.12
N LEU A 104 8.19 0.06 15.01
CA LEU A 104 8.61 1.26 15.74
C LEU A 104 9.73 0.99 16.74
N ALA A 105 9.77 -0.22 17.31
CA ALA A 105 10.88 -0.71 18.13
C ALA A 105 12.13 -1.06 17.30
N GLY A 106 12.06 -1.01 15.97
CA GLY A 106 13.17 -1.34 15.07
C GLY A 106 13.38 -2.83 14.86
N GLU A 107 12.44 -3.68 15.28
CA GLU A 107 12.50 -5.12 15.12
C GLU A 107 12.06 -5.59 13.72
N LEU A 108 11.22 -4.79 13.04
CA LEU A 108 10.79 -5.03 11.66
C LEU A 108 11.21 -3.87 10.76
N ASP A 109 11.82 -4.18 9.61
CA ASP A 109 12.21 -3.19 8.61
C ASP A 109 11.01 -2.73 7.74
N GLY A 110 9.96 -3.54 7.64
CA GLY A 110 8.74 -3.22 6.90
C GLY A 110 7.61 -4.23 7.14
N ILE A 111 6.39 -3.82 6.80
CA ILE A 111 5.16 -4.60 7.00
C ILE A 111 4.48 -4.85 5.65
N CYS A 112 4.36 -6.12 5.29
CA CYS A 112 3.48 -6.56 4.22
C CYS A 112 2.29 -7.33 4.83
N PHE A 113 1.08 -6.95 4.44
CA PHE A 113 -0.15 -7.58 4.93
C PHE A 113 -1.04 -8.01 3.77
N ALA A 114 -1.63 -9.19 3.90
CA ALA A 114 -2.62 -9.67 2.95
C ALA A 114 -3.95 -8.92 3.13
N PRO A 115 -4.89 -9.01 2.15
CA PRO A 115 -6.10 -8.20 2.16
C PRO A 115 -6.92 -8.30 3.45
N LEU A 116 -7.52 -7.17 3.82
CA LEU A 116 -8.38 -7.03 4.99
C LEU A 116 -9.72 -6.38 4.62
N ASN A 117 -10.73 -6.52 5.50
CA ASN A 117 -12.01 -5.88 5.31
C ASN A 117 -12.12 -4.58 6.15
N LYS A 118 -12.16 -3.42 5.48
CA LYS A 118 -12.26 -2.10 6.16
C LYS A 118 -13.53 -1.96 7.01
N ALA A 119 -14.66 -2.49 6.53
CA ALA A 119 -15.91 -2.49 7.31
C ALA A 119 -15.82 -3.42 8.52
N GLY A 120 -15.12 -4.55 8.40
CA GLY A 120 -14.77 -5.44 9.50
C GLY A 120 -13.95 -4.71 10.57
N LEU A 121 -12.81 -4.11 10.18
CA LEU A 121 -11.95 -3.30 11.06
C LEU A 121 -12.77 -2.25 11.82
N HIS A 122 -13.57 -1.46 11.09
CA HIS A 122 -14.36 -0.40 11.69
C HIS A 122 -15.42 -0.94 12.66
N ARG A 123 -16.12 -2.03 12.31
CA ARG A 123 -17.10 -2.68 13.22
C ARG A 123 -16.42 -3.28 14.45
N GLY A 124 -15.19 -3.78 14.31
CA GLY A 124 -14.37 -4.33 15.39
C GLY A 124 -13.77 -3.31 16.35
N GLY A 125 -13.98 -2.01 16.14
CA GLY A 125 -13.56 -0.95 17.06
C GLY A 125 -12.45 -0.04 16.53
N TRP A 126 -11.83 -0.37 15.39
CA TRP A 126 -10.82 0.46 14.74
C TRP A 126 -11.49 1.59 13.95
N LYS A 127 -11.94 2.63 14.65
CA LYS A 127 -12.74 3.75 14.11
C LYS A 127 -11.93 4.77 13.30
N TYR A 128 -11.24 4.29 12.27
CA TYR A 128 -10.53 5.12 11.30
C TYR A 128 -11.25 5.12 9.96
N HIS A 129 -11.06 6.17 9.16
CA HIS A 129 -11.62 6.26 7.81
C HIS A 129 -11.00 5.22 6.86
N ASP A 130 -9.70 5.00 7.00
CA ASP A 130 -8.93 3.99 6.29
C ASP A 130 -7.70 3.57 7.12
N GLU A 131 -7.03 2.52 6.65
CA GLU A 131 -5.81 1.98 7.23
C GLU A 131 -4.65 2.97 7.23
N HIS A 132 -4.59 3.91 6.28
CA HIS A 132 -3.51 4.90 6.23
C HIS A 132 -3.62 5.89 7.38
N GLN A 133 -4.83 6.38 7.68
CA GLN A 133 -5.09 7.21 8.85
C GLN A 133 -4.82 6.47 10.16
N MET A 134 -5.17 5.18 10.20
CA MET A 134 -4.88 4.30 11.33
C MET A 134 -3.37 4.18 11.57
N PHE A 135 -2.57 3.90 10.53
CA PHE A 135 -1.12 3.80 10.63
C PHE A 135 -0.47 5.13 10.99
N ALA A 136 -0.92 6.24 10.42
CA ALA A 136 -0.43 7.57 10.78
C ALA A 136 -0.68 7.89 12.26
N ALA A 137 -1.85 7.54 12.79
CA ALA A 137 -2.16 7.72 14.20
C ALA A 137 -1.27 6.86 15.11
N TRP A 138 -1.08 5.57 14.80
CA TRP A 138 -0.25 4.67 15.61
C TRP A 138 1.24 5.00 15.56
N THR A 139 1.70 5.60 14.46
CA THR A 139 3.10 6.02 14.31
C THR A 139 3.35 7.45 14.78
N GLU A 140 2.33 8.12 15.33
CA GLU A 140 2.35 9.53 15.74
C GLU A 140 2.94 10.42 14.63
N HIS A 141 2.49 10.20 13.40
CA HIS A 141 3.03 10.87 12.23
C HIS A 141 2.59 12.32 12.16
N VAL A 142 3.54 13.20 11.86
CA VAL A 142 3.30 14.62 11.62
C VAL A 142 3.87 14.98 10.25
N GLY A 143 3.05 15.66 9.44
CA GLY A 143 3.41 16.06 8.08
C GLY A 143 2.66 15.26 7.02
N TYR A 144 3.09 15.40 5.77
CA TYR A 144 2.43 14.78 4.63
C TYR A 144 2.59 13.25 4.64
N PHE A 145 1.52 12.53 4.35
CA PHE A 145 1.50 11.10 4.10
C PHE A 145 0.32 10.77 3.20
N GLY A 146 0.34 9.60 2.59
CA GLY A 146 -0.78 9.21 1.75
C GLY A 146 -0.70 7.80 1.19
N GLU A 147 -1.81 7.41 0.60
CA GLU A 147 -1.90 6.21 -0.23
C GLU A 147 -1.12 6.41 -1.52
N VAL A 148 -0.30 5.42 -1.86
CA VAL A 148 0.45 5.33 -3.11
C VAL A 148 -0.04 4.08 -3.83
N ASN A 149 -0.52 4.22 -5.06
CA ASN A 149 -0.87 3.08 -5.89
C ASN A 149 0.23 2.81 -6.89
N ILE A 150 0.68 1.57 -6.97
CA ILE A 150 1.77 1.17 -7.85
C ILE A 150 1.24 0.09 -8.79
N ILE A 151 1.38 0.30 -10.09
CA ILE A 151 1.11 -0.68 -11.14
C ILE A 151 2.39 -0.84 -11.99
N PRO A 152 2.51 -1.88 -12.83
CA PRO A 152 3.71 -2.11 -13.62
C PRO A 152 4.15 -0.93 -14.50
N GLN A 153 3.20 -0.12 -14.97
CA GLN A 153 3.45 0.99 -15.88
C GLN A 153 3.90 2.27 -15.18
N PHE A 154 3.30 2.60 -14.02
CA PHE A 154 3.57 3.83 -13.27
C PHE A 154 3.02 3.75 -11.85
N SER A 155 3.36 4.74 -11.01
CA SER A 155 2.77 4.94 -9.69
C SER A 155 1.87 6.18 -9.64
N THR A 156 0.87 6.21 -8.78
CA THR A 156 0.09 7.42 -8.50
C THR A 156 0.23 7.85 -7.05
N PHE A 157 0.31 9.16 -6.87
CA PHE A 157 0.37 9.84 -5.58
C PHE A 157 -0.71 10.91 -5.58
N ARG A 158 -1.40 11.13 -4.46
CA ARG A 158 -2.59 11.97 -4.44
C ARG A 158 -2.37 13.18 -3.56
N VAL A 159 -2.77 14.37 -4.01
CA VAL A 159 -2.84 15.61 -3.21
C VAL A 159 -4.00 15.53 -2.20
N THR A 160 -5.10 14.90 -2.60
CA THR A 160 -6.26 14.62 -1.77
C THR A 160 -6.70 13.16 -1.89
N SER A 161 -7.28 12.63 -0.81
CA SER A 161 -7.67 11.21 -0.71
C SER A 161 -9.20 11.06 -0.61
N HIS A 162 -9.70 10.20 0.28
CA HIS A 162 -11.11 9.89 0.49
C HIS A 162 -11.93 11.05 1.09
N VAL A 163 -12.18 12.09 0.29
CA VAL A 163 -13.04 13.24 0.65
C VAL A 163 -14.07 13.52 -0.44
N ALA A 164 -15.14 14.25 -0.10
CA ALA A 164 -16.12 14.69 -1.10
C ALA A 164 -15.43 15.55 -2.17
N LEU A 165 -15.78 15.37 -3.45
CA LEU A 165 -15.10 16.04 -4.57
C LEU A 165 -15.02 17.57 -4.40
N ARG A 166 -16.10 18.22 -3.93
CA ARG A 166 -16.08 19.67 -3.64
C ARG A 166 -14.98 20.06 -2.63
N LYS A 167 -14.78 19.25 -1.60
CA LYS A 167 -13.72 19.48 -0.61
C LYS A 167 -12.34 19.16 -1.19
N ALA A 168 -12.25 18.15 -2.06
CA ALA A 168 -11.00 17.82 -2.74
C ALA A 168 -10.48 19.03 -3.53
N VAL A 169 -11.34 19.71 -4.28
CA VAL A 169 -11.03 20.94 -5.02
C VAL A 169 -10.47 22.01 -4.07
N ASP A 170 -11.18 22.33 -2.98
CA ASP A 170 -10.73 23.35 -2.00
C ASP A 170 -9.37 23.01 -1.35
N MET A 171 -9.08 21.71 -1.20
CA MET A 171 -7.86 21.21 -0.58
C MET A 171 -6.64 21.23 -1.50
N VAL A 172 -6.79 21.47 -2.81
CA VAL A 172 -5.64 21.59 -3.72
C VAL A 172 -4.91 22.89 -3.43
N GLN A 173 -3.88 22.81 -2.58
CA GLN A 173 -3.11 23.94 -2.09
C GLN A 173 -1.60 23.68 -2.25
N PRO A 174 -0.76 24.73 -2.29
CA PRO A 174 0.67 24.59 -2.57
C PRO A 174 1.41 23.60 -1.67
N ASP A 175 1.11 23.62 -0.37
CA ASP A 175 1.70 22.77 0.65
C ASP A 175 1.39 21.28 0.43
N ARG A 176 0.15 20.95 0.04
CA ARG A 176 -0.25 19.57 -0.27
C ARG A 176 0.35 19.08 -1.59
N ILE A 177 0.47 19.95 -2.59
CA ILE A 177 1.11 19.63 -3.86
C ILE A 177 2.60 19.34 -3.62
N GLU A 178 3.29 20.19 -2.85
CA GLU A 178 4.68 19.97 -2.41
C GLU A 178 4.82 18.65 -1.66
N GLY A 179 3.94 18.38 -0.69
CA GLY A 179 3.94 17.12 0.06
C GLY A 179 3.76 15.88 -0.83
N ALA A 180 2.81 15.91 -1.78
CA ALA A 180 2.56 14.81 -2.70
C ALA A 180 3.75 14.56 -3.66
N LEU A 181 4.35 15.63 -4.18
CA LEU A 181 5.51 15.53 -5.07
C LEU A 181 6.76 15.03 -4.34
N GLN A 182 7.00 15.54 -3.14
CA GLN A 182 8.12 15.07 -2.31
C GLN A 182 7.94 13.59 -1.99
N LEU A 183 6.72 13.18 -1.61
CA LEU A 183 6.41 11.79 -1.36
C LEU A 183 6.63 10.90 -2.60
N ALA A 184 6.22 11.39 -3.78
CA ALA A 184 6.44 10.70 -5.06
C ALA A 184 7.93 10.51 -5.35
N HIS A 185 8.71 11.57 -5.20
CA HIS A 185 10.14 11.56 -5.41
C HIS A 185 10.86 10.59 -4.46
N ASP A 186 10.60 10.68 -3.16
CA ASP A 186 11.26 9.86 -2.16
C ASP A 186 10.90 8.37 -2.31
N THR A 187 9.64 8.08 -2.61
CA THR A 187 9.18 6.71 -2.83
C THR A 187 9.82 6.09 -4.05
N LEU A 188 9.86 6.79 -5.19
CA LEU A 188 10.47 6.27 -6.41
C LEU A 188 11.98 6.06 -6.26
N ARG A 189 12.67 6.97 -5.57
CA ARG A 189 14.09 6.78 -5.25
C ARG A 189 14.33 5.57 -4.36
N ALA A 190 13.46 5.35 -3.37
CA ALA A 190 13.54 4.17 -2.50
C ALA A 190 13.30 2.86 -3.28
N LEU A 191 12.55 2.91 -4.38
CA LEU A 191 12.37 1.79 -5.31
C LEU A 191 13.49 1.69 -6.36
N GLY A 192 14.59 2.42 -6.20
CA GLY A 192 15.78 2.35 -7.05
C GLY A 192 15.79 3.30 -8.25
N ASN A 193 14.75 4.13 -8.44
CA ASN A 193 14.74 5.13 -9.51
C ASN A 193 15.50 6.39 -9.10
N ASN A 194 16.76 6.52 -9.51
CA ASN A 194 17.64 7.63 -9.13
C ASN A 194 17.27 8.98 -9.79
N ALA A 195 16.47 8.98 -10.85
CA ALA A 195 16.01 10.18 -11.56
C ALA A 195 14.50 10.10 -11.86
N PRO A 196 13.63 10.19 -10.84
CA PRO A 196 12.18 10.07 -11.02
C PRO A 196 11.60 11.08 -12.01
N ARG A 197 10.87 10.59 -13.02
CA ARG A 197 10.09 11.43 -13.94
C ARG A 197 8.65 11.50 -13.45
N ILE A 198 8.27 12.64 -12.88
CA ILE A 198 6.97 12.81 -12.23
C ILE A 198 6.11 13.78 -13.04
N GLY A 199 5.01 13.28 -13.59
CA GLY A 199 3.97 14.11 -14.19
C GLY A 199 2.97 14.60 -13.15
N VAL A 200 2.42 15.80 -13.32
CA VAL A 200 1.39 16.37 -12.45
C VAL A 200 0.12 16.57 -13.27
N ALA A 201 -0.99 15.98 -12.81
CA ALA A 201 -2.29 16.17 -13.42
C ALA A 201 -2.82 17.58 -13.15
N ALA A 202 -3.52 18.16 -14.11
CA ALA A 202 -4.36 19.33 -13.89
C ALA A 202 -5.54 18.96 -12.98
N LEU A 203 -6.06 19.92 -12.21
CA LEU A 203 -7.32 19.78 -11.50
C LEU A 203 -8.50 19.88 -12.47
N ASN A 204 -8.48 20.89 -13.34
CA ASN A 204 -9.55 21.17 -14.28
C ASN A 204 -9.38 20.43 -15.61
N PRO A 205 -10.50 20.18 -16.35
CA PRO A 205 -10.41 19.67 -17.71
C PRO A 205 -9.53 20.60 -18.56
N HIS A 206 -8.75 20.01 -19.46
CA HIS A 206 -7.84 20.71 -20.37
C HIS A 206 -6.81 21.63 -19.67
N GLY A 207 -6.53 21.42 -18.38
CA GLY A 207 -5.60 22.31 -17.65
C GLY A 207 -6.15 23.72 -17.43
N GLY A 208 -7.48 23.84 -17.28
CA GLY A 208 -8.18 25.10 -17.04
C GLY A 208 -8.45 25.91 -18.31
N GLU A 209 -7.94 25.47 -19.48
CA GLU A 209 -8.14 26.14 -20.78
C GLU A 209 -7.87 27.66 -20.70
N ASN A 210 -6.68 28.02 -20.20
CA ASN A 210 -6.25 29.41 -19.96
C ASN A 210 -7.19 30.23 -19.05
N GLY A 211 -7.82 29.58 -18.07
CA GLY A 211 -8.74 30.21 -17.12
C GLY A 211 -10.22 30.09 -17.50
N LEU A 212 -10.54 29.55 -18.68
CA LEU A 212 -11.92 29.38 -19.12
C LEU A 212 -12.70 28.36 -18.28
N PHE A 213 -12.03 27.31 -17.78
CA PHE A 213 -12.64 26.21 -17.03
C PHE A 213 -12.25 26.18 -15.54
N GLY A 214 -11.66 27.26 -15.04
CA GLY A 214 -11.06 27.34 -13.71
C GLY A 214 -9.66 27.93 -13.80
N ASP A 215 -9.22 28.59 -12.72
CA ASP A 215 -7.94 29.29 -12.67
C ASP A 215 -6.93 28.65 -11.71
N GLU A 216 -7.26 27.53 -11.07
CA GLU A 216 -6.41 26.85 -10.09
C GLU A 216 -5.07 26.41 -10.70
N GLU A 217 -5.01 26.04 -11.98
CA GLU A 217 -3.76 25.79 -12.68
C GLU A 217 -2.85 27.02 -12.74
N ILE A 218 -3.43 28.21 -12.90
CA ILE A 218 -2.73 29.49 -13.04
C ILE A 218 -2.33 30.03 -11.67
N THR A 219 -3.25 29.98 -10.71
CA THR A 219 -3.11 30.65 -9.40
C THR A 219 -2.43 29.78 -8.36
N ILE A 220 -2.52 28.44 -8.47
CA ILE A 220 -2.02 27.50 -7.46
C ILE A 220 -1.00 26.52 -8.05
N ILE A 221 -1.40 25.70 -9.03
CA ILE A 221 -0.61 24.51 -9.41
C ILE A 221 0.67 24.92 -10.13
N ARG A 222 0.60 25.67 -11.24
CA ARG A 222 1.79 26.03 -12.03
C ARG A 222 2.81 26.83 -11.23
N PRO A 223 2.43 27.87 -10.45
CA PRO A 223 3.39 28.57 -9.59
C PRO A 223 4.06 27.64 -8.57
N THR A 224 3.31 26.69 -8.00
CA THR A 224 3.86 25.70 -7.07
C THR A 224 4.89 24.79 -7.76
N LEU A 225 4.58 24.27 -8.96
CA LEU A 225 5.51 23.42 -9.72
C LEU A 225 6.78 24.17 -10.12
N GLU A 226 6.66 25.42 -10.54
CA GLU A 226 7.81 26.27 -10.88
C GLU A 226 8.72 26.49 -9.67
N ALA A 227 8.14 26.82 -8.50
CA ALA A 227 8.89 26.97 -7.26
C ALA A 227 9.61 25.67 -6.85
N LEU A 228 8.96 24.52 -6.99
CA LEU A 228 9.56 23.22 -6.66
C LEU A 228 10.68 22.81 -7.61
N ARG A 229 10.54 23.10 -8.92
CA ARG A 229 11.62 22.89 -9.91
C ARG A 229 12.86 23.71 -9.57
N LEU A 230 12.68 24.97 -9.14
CA LEU A 230 13.79 25.82 -8.69
C LEU A 230 14.49 25.27 -7.45
N LYS A 231 13.76 24.54 -6.58
CA LYS A 231 14.33 23.80 -5.44
C LYS A 231 14.97 22.46 -5.83
N GLY A 232 14.98 22.09 -7.12
CA GLY A 232 15.58 20.85 -7.63
C GLY A 232 14.67 19.63 -7.64
N LEU A 233 13.37 19.79 -7.35
CA LEU A 233 12.40 18.70 -7.43
C LEU A 233 11.89 18.57 -8.87
N ALA A 234 12.37 17.55 -9.59
CA ALA A 234 12.02 17.32 -10.98
C ALA A 234 10.56 16.88 -11.13
N CYS A 235 9.74 17.70 -11.80
CA CYS A 235 8.35 17.39 -12.12
C CYS A 235 7.89 18.14 -13.38
N GLU A 236 6.91 17.60 -14.11
CA GLU A 236 6.36 18.20 -15.33
C GLU A 236 4.83 18.39 -15.22
N GLY A 237 4.29 19.40 -15.90
CA GLY A 237 2.86 19.72 -15.89
C GLY A 237 2.53 21.15 -15.41
N PRO A 238 1.26 21.43 -15.07
CA PRO A 238 0.14 20.48 -15.05
C PRO A 238 -0.28 20.03 -16.45
N PHE A 239 -0.69 18.77 -16.58
CA PHE A 239 -1.20 18.19 -17.83
C PHE A 239 -2.69 17.85 -17.72
N PRO A 240 -3.49 18.00 -18.78
CA PRO A 240 -4.83 17.42 -18.83
C PRO A 240 -4.80 15.93 -18.43
N SER A 241 -5.73 15.51 -17.58
CA SER A 241 -5.71 14.16 -16.99
C SER A 241 -5.83 13.05 -18.03
N ASP A 242 -6.65 13.27 -19.05
CA ASP A 242 -6.80 12.38 -20.20
C ASP A 242 -5.49 12.21 -21.02
N THR A 243 -4.61 13.21 -20.98
CA THR A 243 -3.30 13.18 -21.67
C THR A 243 -2.19 12.59 -20.78
N VAL A 244 -2.14 12.95 -19.50
CA VAL A 244 -1.05 12.55 -18.60
C VAL A 244 -0.98 11.04 -18.40
N PHE A 245 -2.13 10.34 -18.35
CA PHE A 245 -2.15 8.89 -18.20
C PHE A 245 -1.77 8.15 -19.49
N ILE A 246 -2.00 8.75 -20.66
CA ILE A 246 -1.47 8.20 -21.92
C ILE A 246 0.06 8.29 -21.91
N LYS A 247 0.61 9.44 -21.50
CA LYS A 247 2.06 9.64 -21.36
C LYS A 247 2.67 8.66 -20.35
N ALA A 248 2.06 8.53 -19.17
CA ALA A 248 2.52 7.60 -18.14
C ALA A 248 2.47 6.14 -18.63
N ARG A 249 1.38 5.71 -19.27
CA ARG A 249 1.27 4.37 -19.87
C ARG A 249 2.35 4.11 -20.94
N ASN A 250 2.71 5.14 -21.71
CA ASN A 250 3.73 5.05 -22.74
C ASN A 250 5.17 5.12 -22.18
N GLY A 251 5.33 5.29 -20.87
CA GLY A 251 6.63 5.30 -20.19
C GLY A 251 7.31 6.68 -20.14
N ASP A 252 6.60 7.77 -20.41
CA ASP A 252 7.14 9.13 -20.28
C ASP A 252 7.34 9.52 -18.80
N PHE A 253 6.48 9.01 -17.92
CA PHE A 253 6.48 9.27 -16.49
C PHE A 253 6.49 7.98 -15.68
N ASP A 254 7.29 7.97 -14.62
CA ASP A 254 7.35 6.87 -13.64
C ASP A 254 6.24 7.02 -12.58
N ALA A 255 5.79 8.26 -12.35
CA ALA A 255 4.63 8.54 -11.52
C ALA A 255 3.79 9.72 -12.00
N VAL A 256 2.52 9.71 -11.59
CA VAL A 256 1.59 10.82 -11.76
C VAL A 256 1.10 11.29 -10.39
N VAL A 257 1.31 12.57 -10.06
CA VAL A 257 0.66 13.24 -8.94
C VAL A 257 -0.73 13.70 -9.38
N ILE A 258 -1.76 13.17 -8.74
CA ILE A 258 -3.18 13.43 -9.02
C ILE A 258 -3.78 14.35 -7.96
N MET A 259 -4.74 15.17 -8.37
CA MET A 259 -5.36 16.16 -7.51
C MET A 259 -6.45 15.55 -6.60
N TYR A 260 -7.18 14.55 -7.10
CA TYR A 260 -8.24 13.84 -6.37
C TYR A 260 -8.27 12.34 -6.69
N HIS A 261 -8.90 11.55 -5.82
CA HIS A 261 -8.89 10.08 -5.86
C HIS A 261 -9.24 9.49 -7.24
N ASP A 262 -10.44 9.78 -7.74
CA ASP A 262 -10.96 9.12 -8.95
C ASP A 262 -10.17 9.48 -10.22
N GLN A 263 -9.44 10.60 -10.21
CA GLN A 263 -8.65 11.08 -11.35
C GLN A 263 -7.65 10.04 -11.84
N GLY A 264 -6.93 9.41 -10.91
CA GLY A 264 -5.96 8.35 -11.21
C GLY A 264 -6.46 6.94 -10.92
N GLN A 265 -7.46 6.78 -10.05
CA GLN A 265 -7.96 5.46 -9.70
C GLN A 265 -8.62 4.76 -10.91
N ILE A 266 -9.30 5.52 -11.77
CA ILE A 266 -9.87 4.99 -13.01
C ILE A 266 -8.77 4.40 -13.90
N ALA A 267 -7.70 5.16 -14.14
CA ALA A 267 -6.59 4.72 -15.00
C ALA A 267 -5.86 3.49 -14.44
N THR A 268 -5.55 3.51 -13.14
CA THR A 268 -4.83 2.39 -12.50
C THR A 268 -5.67 1.12 -12.45
N LYS A 269 -6.98 1.21 -12.21
CA LYS A 269 -7.88 0.05 -12.25
C LYS A 269 -8.04 -0.53 -13.66
N LEU A 270 -8.08 0.31 -14.70
CA LEU A 270 -8.13 -0.17 -16.09
C LEU A 270 -6.83 -0.86 -16.52
N LEU A 271 -5.66 -0.40 -16.05
CA LEU A 271 -4.36 -0.89 -16.50
C LEU A 271 -3.75 -2.00 -15.63
N GLY A 272 -4.09 -2.04 -14.34
CA GLY A 272 -3.36 -2.84 -13.35
C GLY A 272 -4.23 -3.51 -12.29
N PHE A 273 -5.47 -3.88 -12.63
CA PHE A 273 -6.41 -4.46 -11.67
C PHE A 273 -5.84 -5.67 -10.91
N SER A 274 -5.13 -6.57 -11.60
CA SER A 274 -4.60 -7.82 -11.03
C SER A 274 -3.20 -7.71 -10.41
N SER A 275 -2.49 -6.59 -10.60
CA SER A 275 -1.10 -6.42 -10.16
C SER A 275 -0.87 -5.17 -9.32
N GLY A 276 -1.94 -4.43 -9.03
CA GLY A 276 -1.88 -3.20 -8.26
C GLY A 276 -1.45 -3.43 -6.81
N VAL A 277 -0.53 -2.59 -6.36
CA VAL A 277 -0.06 -2.52 -4.97
C VAL A 277 -0.57 -1.22 -4.35
N THR A 278 -0.92 -1.29 -3.07
CA THR A 278 -1.18 -0.13 -2.23
C THR A 278 -0.07 -0.04 -1.20
N LEU A 279 0.64 1.09 -1.20
CA LEU A 279 1.68 1.43 -0.25
C LEU A 279 1.23 2.64 0.58
N THR A 280 1.53 2.65 1.88
CA THR A 280 1.37 3.87 2.69
C THR A 280 2.69 4.64 2.70
N GLY A 281 2.72 5.74 1.98
CA GLY A 281 3.89 6.59 1.85
C GLY A 281 3.98 7.66 2.95
N GLY A 282 5.20 8.02 3.35
CA GLY A 282 5.49 9.14 4.26
C GLY A 282 5.62 8.77 5.73
N LEU A 283 5.19 7.56 6.13
CA LEU A 283 5.24 7.13 7.54
C LEU A 283 6.63 6.65 7.97
N LYS A 284 6.84 6.47 9.28
CA LYS A 284 8.09 6.00 9.91
C LYS A 284 8.46 4.56 9.55
N THR A 285 7.48 3.75 9.14
CA THR A 285 7.67 2.37 8.67
C THR A 285 6.94 2.14 7.34
N VAL A 286 7.24 1.03 6.69
CA VAL A 286 6.68 0.63 5.39
C VAL A 286 5.43 -0.22 5.61
N TYR A 287 4.35 0.11 4.92
CA TYR A 287 3.12 -0.70 4.89
C TYR A 287 2.71 -0.94 3.44
N ALA A 288 2.70 -2.19 2.99
CA ALA A 288 2.21 -2.54 1.65
C ALA A 288 1.22 -3.72 1.67
N THR A 289 0.24 -3.65 0.77
CA THR A 289 -0.81 -4.66 0.57
C THR A 289 -1.20 -4.71 -0.91
N PRO A 290 -1.75 -5.83 -1.42
CA PRO A 290 -2.48 -5.82 -2.69
C PRO A 290 -3.56 -4.74 -2.73
N ALA A 291 -3.82 -4.19 -3.93
CA ALA A 291 -4.87 -3.19 -4.16
C ALA A 291 -6.29 -3.80 -4.28
N HIS A 292 -6.42 -5.12 -4.18
CA HIS A 292 -7.70 -5.81 -4.13
C HIS A 292 -8.08 -6.16 -2.68
N GLY A 293 -9.36 -6.42 -2.46
CA GLY A 293 -9.89 -6.79 -1.16
C GLY A 293 -9.82 -8.30 -0.87
N VAL A 294 -10.65 -8.71 0.09
CA VAL A 294 -10.75 -10.07 0.66
C VAL A 294 -11.36 -11.14 -0.25
N ALA A 295 -11.97 -10.73 -1.38
CA ALA A 295 -12.52 -11.61 -2.42
C ALA A 295 -13.37 -12.80 -1.90
N TYR A 296 -14.46 -12.48 -1.20
CA TYR A 296 -15.35 -13.46 -0.56
C TYR A 296 -15.98 -14.47 -1.53
N ASP A 297 -16.10 -14.15 -2.80
CA ASP A 297 -16.64 -15.02 -3.82
C ASP A 297 -15.71 -16.20 -4.16
N ILE A 298 -14.42 -16.10 -3.85
CA ILE A 298 -13.42 -17.14 -4.14
C ILE A 298 -12.71 -17.72 -2.92
N VAL A 299 -13.06 -17.24 -1.71
CA VAL A 299 -12.44 -17.72 -0.47
C VAL A 299 -12.61 -19.23 -0.29
N GLY A 300 -11.50 -19.92 -0.02
CA GLY A 300 -11.48 -21.36 0.21
C GLY A 300 -11.51 -22.24 -1.04
N LYS A 301 -11.46 -21.62 -2.23
CA LYS A 301 -11.47 -22.35 -3.51
C LYS A 301 -10.07 -22.66 -4.02
N GLY A 302 -9.01 -22.06 -3.46
CA GLY A 302 -7.64 -22.31 -3.88
C GLY A 302 -7.25 -21.64 -5.21
N ILE A 303 -8.09 -20.74 -5.73
CA ILE A 303 -7.92 -20.09 -7.04
C ILE A 303 -7.49 -18.62 -6.95
N ALA A 304 -7.16 -18.10 -5.77
CA ALA A 304 -6.68 -16.73 -5.64
C ALA A 304 -5.35 -16.54 -6.37
N ASP A 305 -5.25 -15.48 -7.17
CA ASP A 305 -4.02 -15.11 -7.88
C ASP A 305 -3.05 -14.41 -6.93
N VAL A 306 -1.80 -14.88 -6.88
CA VAL A 306 -0.77 -14.39 -5.95
C VAL A 306 -0.06 -13.13 -6.46
N GLY A 307 -0.28 -12.72 -7.71
CA GLY A 307 0.53 -11.71 -8.39
C GLY A 307 0.59 -10.37 -7.66
N ALA A 308 -0.56 -9.82 -7.24
CA ALA A 308 -0.61 -8.57 -6.49
C ALA A 308 0.04 -8.69 -5.09
N MET A 309 -0.06 -9.87 -4.45
CA MET A 309 0.58 -10.12 -3.15
C MET A 309 2.10 -10.20 -3.26
N ALA A 310 2.61 -10.87 -4.30
CA ALA A 310 4.03 -10.91 -4.61
C ALA A 310 4.57 -9.52 -4.95
N ALA A 311 3.83 -8.74 -5.76
CA ALA A 311 4.18 -7.36 -6.06
C ALA A 311 4.21 -6.47 -4.80
N ALA A 312 3.23 -6.61 -3.91
CA ALA A 312 3.17 -5.86 -2.65
C ALA A 312 4.33 -6.22 -1.72
N PHE A 313 4.67 -7.50 -1.65
CA PHE A 313 5.83 -7.98 -0.88
C PHE A 313 7.14 -7.40 -1.41
N ARG A 314 7.34 -7.42 -2.74
CA ARG A 314 8.54 -6.84 -3.37
C ARG A 314 8.66 -5.35 -3.10
N VAL A 315 7.56 -4.59 -3.26
CA VAL A 315 7.52 -3.16 -2.92
C VAL A 315 7.87 -2.92 -1.46
N ALA A 316 7.32 -3.73 -0.54
CA ALA A 316 7.63 -3.61 0.89
C ALA A 316 9.11 -3.86 1.17
N ALA A 317 9.67 -4.93 0.64
CA ALA A 317 11.07 -5.32 0.84
C ALA A 317 12.05 -4.26 0.30
N ASP A 318 11.81 -3.79 -0.93
CA ASP A 318 12.67 -2.79 -1.57
C ASP A 318 12.64 -1.46 -0.81
N ASN A 319 11.44 -1.02 -0.42
CA ASN A 319 11.29 0.23 0.32
C ASN A 319 11.90 0.14 1.73
N ALA A 320 11.76 -1.02 2.39
CA ALA A 320 12.37 -1.30 3.69
C ALA A 320 13.91 -1.26 3.62
N ALA A 321 14.51 -1.94 2.63
CA ALA A 321 15.95 -1.96 2.41
C ALA A 321 16.52 -0.56 2.15
N ALA A 322 15.85 0.25 1.32
CA ALA A 322 16.27 1.62 1.02
C ALA A 322 16.16 2.59 2.21
N ARG A 323 15.29 2.30 3.19
CA ARG A 323 15.21 3.08 4.44
C ARG A 323 16.32 2.69 5.41
N LYS A 324 16.65 1.40 5.49
CA LYS A 324 17.73 0.88 6.33
C LYS A 324 19.09 1.44 5.92
N SER A 325 19.36 1.58 4.62
CA SER A 325 20.62 2.17 4.12
C SER A 325 20.81 3.66 4.43
N LYS A 326 19.75 4.36 4.85
CA LYS A 326 19.78 5.78 5.23
C LYS A 326 19.90 6.01 6.74
N ARG A 327 19.78 4.96 7.57
CA ARG A 327 19.97 5.01 9.02
C ARG A 327 21.44 4.80 9.38
#